data_AF-A0A1U9N6A9-F1
#
_entry.id   AF-A0A1U9N6A9-F1
#
_cell.length_a   1.000
_cell.length_b   1.000
_cell.length_c   1.000
_cell.angle_alpha   90.00
_cell.angle_beta   90.00
_cell.angle_gamma   90.00
#
_symmetry.space_group_name_H-M   'P 1'
#
loop_
_entity.id
_entity.type
_entity.pdbx_description
1 polymer ?
#
loop_
_entity_poly.entity_id
_entity_poly.type
_entity_poly.pdbx_seq_one_letter_code
_entity_poly.pdbx_strand_id
1 'polypeptide(L)'
;MPFPAQPTPYYLKDALDHAIDNTAAKGGPITNSDLNLVKVAAQVQAGIDKYRAQAAAKSLENLMAEEHVPSRLGYHLVEAYGARPARCHAHAIVAGKHKLAAELRLMMAKMKIGIDDVDNGCWLPENTAATPHPAMPKAPPHSRIHRHNYYSWINSRLRPAYQAIKFRQTLNLISRMMQYGGMPESVMLKKGSASPKEAI
;
A
#
# COMPACT_ATOMS: atom_id res chain seq x y z
N MET A 1 30.88 13.15 20.45
CA MET A 1 30.83 12.19 19.33
C MET A 1 29.37 11.99 18.95
N PRO A 2 29.00 11.99 17.66
CA PRO A 2 27.65 11.59 17.26
C PRO A 2 27.44 10.11 17.63
N PHE A 3 26.28 9.78 18.18
CA PHE A 3 25.90 8.38 18.38
C PHE A 3 25.85 7.69 17.01
N PRO A 4 26.30 6.43 16.88
CA PRO A 4 26.12 5.69 15.65
C PRO A 4 24.64 5.66 15.30
N ALA A 5 24.31 5.91 14.04
CA ALA A 5 22.94 5.83 13.57
C ALA A 5 22.39 4.45 13.89
N GLN A 6 21.26 4.40 14.60
CA GLN A 6 20.59 3.15 14.89
C GLN A 6 20.23 2.48 13.55
N PRO A 7 20.50 1.17 13.39
CA PRO A 7 20.14 0.47 12.17
C PRO A 7 18.63 0.57 11.96
N THR A 8 18.22 0.83 10.71
CA THR A 8 16.81 0.89 10.33
C THR A 8 16.13 -0.41 10.79
N PRO A 9 15.07 -0.35 11.61
CA PRO A 9 14.35 -1.55 12.03
C PRO A 9 13.89 -2.36 10.82
N TYR A 10 13.90 -3.69 10.92
CA TYR A 10 13.56 -4.59 9.79
C TYR A 10 12.25 -4.20 9.09
N TYR A 11 11.23 -3.79 9.83
CA TYR A 11 9.92 -3.42 9.29
C TYR A 11 9.88 -2.06 8.56
N LEU A 12 10.96 -1.28 8.58
CA LEU A 12 11.12 -0.01 7.86
C LEU A 12 12.09 -0.13 6.67
N LYS A 13 12.70 -1.30 6.47
CA LYS A 13 13.63 -1.57 5.38
C LYS A 13 12.87 -1.73 4.07
N ASP A 14 13.44 -1.23 2.98
CA ASP A 14 12.92 -1.45 1.64
C ASP A 14 13.45 -2.77 1.02
N ALA A 15 13.08 -3.03 -0.24
CA ALA A 15 13.51 -4.25 -0.92
C ALA A 15 15.03 -4.31 -1.13
N LEU A 16 15.68 -3.17 -1.34
CA LEU A 16 17.13 -3.07 -1.50
C LEU A 16 17.83 -3.31 -0.17
N ASP A 17 17.38 -2.67 0.90
CA ASP A 17 17.89 -2.88 2.26
C ASP A 17 17.82 -4.36 2.64
N HIS A 18 16.68 -5.02 2.39
CA HIS A 18 16.53 -6.46 2.63
C HIS A 18 17.47 -7.30 1.76
N ALA A 19 17.65 -6.97 0.48
CA ALA A 19 18.56 -7.70 -0.39
C ALA A 19 20.02 -7.55 0.06
N ILE A 20 20.42 -6.36 0.49
CA ILE A 20 21.76 -6.06 1.04
C ILE A 20 21.95 -6.82 2.35
N ASP A 21 21.02 -6.72 3.30
CA ASP A 21 21.09 -7.41 4.58
C ASP A 21 21.23 -8.92 4.40
N ASN A 22 20.36 -9.52 3.57
CA ASN A 22 20.35 -10.97 3.34
C ASN A 22 21.65 -11.42 2.66
N THR A 23 22.18 -10.61 1.74
CA THR A 23 23.47 -10.87 1.09
C THR A 23 24.63 -10.74 2.08
N ALA A 24 24.62 -9.73 2.94
CA ALA A 24 25.65 -9.50 3.95
C ALA A 24 25.62 -10.55 5.07
N ALA A 25 24.44 -11.07 5.42
CA ALA A 25 24.26 -12.12 6.41
C ALA A 25 24.60 -13.52 5.88
N LYS A 26 24.67 -13.70 4.55
CA LYS A 26 25.04 -14.96 3.92
C LYS A 26 26.52 -15.26 4.21
N GLY A 27 26.78 -16.42 4.82
CA GLY A 27 28.15 -16.89 5.03
C GLY A 27 28.85 -17.29 3.73
N GLY A 28 30.18 -17.17 3.70
CA GLY A 28 31.01 -17.50 2.53
C GLY A 28 31.28 -16.30 1.61
N PRO A 29 31.99 -16.51 0.48
CA PRO A 29 32.31 -15.44 -0.45
C PRO A 29 31.07 -14.98 -1.23
N ILE A 30 30.99 -13.66 -1.48
CA ILE A 30 29.96 -13.05 -2.33
C ILE A 30 30.07 -13.60 -3.76
N THR A 31 28.95 -14.04 -4.32
CA THR A 31 28.89 -14.55 -5.70
C THR A 31 28.32 -13.52 -6.68
N ASN A 32 28.52 -13.73 -7.98
CA ASN A 32 27.87 -12.91 -9.02
C ASN A 32 26.34 -12.95 -8.94
N SER A 33 25.76 -14.07 -8.48
CA SER A 33 24.32 -14.17 -8.26
C SER A 33 23.84 -13.24 -7.15
N ASP A 34 24.61 -13.11 -6.07
CA ASP A 34 24.28 -12.23 -4.95
C ASP A 34 24.35 -10.76 -5.38
N LEU A 35 25.40 -10.39 -6.12
CA LEU A 35 25.53 -9.04 -6.69
C LEU A 35 24.39 -8.73 -7.68
N ASN A 36 23.98 -9.70 -8.49
CA ASN A 36 22.85 -9.54 -9.40
C ASN A 36 21.53 -9.34 -8.65
N LEU A 37 21.30 -10.04 -7.53
CA LEU A 37 20.12 -9.84 -6.68
C LEU A 37 20.06 -8.40 -6.17
N VAL A 38 21.15 -7.90 -5.58
CA VAL A 38 21.23 -6.51 -5.08
C VAL A 38 21.03 -5.51 -6.21
N LYS A 39 21.66 -5.74 -7.37
CA LYS A 39 21.50 -4.86 -8.55
C LYS A 39 20.06 -4.82 -9.05
N VAL A 40 19.38 -5.96 -9.10
CA VAL A 40 17.95 -6.02 -9.47
C VAL A 40 17.10 -5.30 -8.43
N ALA A 41 17.32 -5.54 -7.14
CA ALA A 41 16.58 -4.85 -6.07
C ALA A 41 16.76 -3.33 -6.14
N ALA A 42 17.98 -2.84 -6.42
CA ALA A 42 18.25 -1.41 -6.57
C ALA A 42 17.53 -0.80 -7.79
N GLN A 43 17.52 -1.51 -8.93
CA GLN A 43 16.80 -1.05 -10.12
C GLN A 43 15.29 -1.01 -9.89
N VAL A 44 14.77 -2.01 -9.19
CA VAL A 44 13.37 -2.14 -8.83
C VAL A 44 12.93 -1.05 -7.84
N GLN A 45 13.77 -0.69 -6.86
CA GLN A 45 13.43 0.32 -5.86
C GLN A 45 13.47 1.77 -6.42
N ALA A 46 14.26 2.00 -7.47
CA ALA A 46 14.47 3.33 -8.04
C ALA A 46 13.18 4.01 -8.55
N GLY A 47 12.20 3.25 -9.04
CA GLY A 47 10.91 3.80 -9.51
C GLY A 47 10.09 4.39 -8.36
N ILE A 48 9.88 3.59 -7.31
CA ILE A 48 9.20 4.02 -6.07
C ILE A 48 9.90 5.23 -5.44
N ASP A 49 11.23 5.20 -5.34
CA ASP A 49 11.99 6.29 -4.70
C ASP A 49 11.88 7.59 -5.49
N LYS A 50 11.95 7.50 -6.83
CA LYS A 50 11.71 8.65 -7.70
C LYS A 50 10.31 9.22 -7.51
N TYR A 51 9.29 8.36 -7.43
CA TYR A 51 7.92 8.82 -7.19
C TYR A 51 7.76 9.49 -5.82
N ARG A 52 8.37 8.93 -4.77
CA ARG A 52 8.36 9.50 -3.42
C ARG A 52 9.09 10.84 -3.35
N ALA A 53 10.25 10.97 -4.01
CA ALA A 53 10.97 12.23 -4.12
C ALA A 53 10.14 13.30 -4.85
N GLN A 54 9.46 12.92 -5.94
CA GLN A 54 8.53 13.82 -6.63
C GLN A 54 7.36 14.23 -5.73
N ALA A 55 6.78 13.31 -4.98
CA ALA A 55 5.71 13.60 -4.02
C ALA A 55 6.18 14.57 -2.92
N ALA A 56 7.39 14.39 -2.39
CA ALA A 56 8.00 15.28 -1.41
C ALA A 56 8.14 16.73 -1.93
N ALA A 57 8.49 16.89 -3.20
CA ALA A 57 8.65 18.19 -3.85
C ALA A 57 7.33 18.88 -4.24
N LYS A 58 6.22 18.14 -4.38
CA LYS A 58 4.91 18.72 -4.75
C LYS A 58 4.34 19.62 -3.65
N SER A 59 3.59 20.64 -4.04
CA SER A 59 2.76 21.44 -3.13
C SER A 59 1.65 20.60 -2.49
N LEU A 60 1.08 21.09 -1.39
CA LEU A 60 -0.07 20.44 -0.74
C LEU A 60 -1.25 20.31 -1.70
N GLU A 61 -1.54 21.37 -2.45
CA GLU A 61 -2.63 21.41 -3.44
C GLU A 61 -2.45 20.36 -4.54
N ASN A 62 -1.24 20.26 -5.10
CA ASN A 62 -0.95 19.30 -6.16
C ASN A 62 -1.04 17.84 -5.68
N LEU A 63 -0.65 17.56 -4.43
CA LEU A 63 -0.82 16.23 -3.83
C LEU A 63 -2.30 15.91 -3.56
N MET A 64 -3.06 16.89 -3.07
CA MET A 64 -4.49 16.71 -2.85
C MET A 64 -5.25 16.50 -4.17
N ALA A 65 -4.86 17.20 -5.24
CA ALA A 65 -5.47 17.09 -6.55
C ALA A 65 -4.97 15.90 -7.38
N GLU A 66 -3.96 15.16 -6.90
CA GLU A 66 -3.37 14.06 -7.65
C GLU A 66 -4.40 12.97 -7.97
N GLU A 67 -4.43 12.58 -9.24
CA GLU A 67 -5.32 11.53 -9.71
C GLU A 67 -4.67 10.16 -9.56
N HIS A 68 -5.51 9.17 -9.26
CA HIS A 68 -5.10 7.77 -9.27
C HIS A 68 -4.89 7.32 -10.71
N VAL A 69 -3.69 6.80 -11.02
CA VAL A 69 -3.35 6.22 -12.33
C VAL A 69 -3.07 4.72 -12.11
N PRO A 70 -4.02 3.82 -12.45
CA PRO A 70 -3.91 2.40 -12.11
C PRO A 70 -2.63 1.72 -12.63
N SER A 71 -2.13 2.11 -13.81
CA SER A 71 -0.89 1.56 -14.37
C SER A 71 0.34 1.97 -13.57
N ARG A 72 0.39 3.21 -13.07
CA ARG A 72 1.48 3.72 -12.24
C ARG A 72 1.52 3.01 -10.89
N LEU A 73 0.38 2.92 -10.21
CA LEU A 73 0.30 2.16 -8.96
C LEU A 73 0.63 0.68 -9.20
N GLY A 74 0.15 0.09 -10.29
CA GLY A 74 0.45 -1.28 -10.66
C GLY A 74 1.96 -1.52 -10.86
N TYR A 75 2.66 -0.58 -11.49
CA TYR A 75 4.11 -0.63 -11.63
C TYR A 75 4.81 -0.59 -10.26
N HIS A 76 4.44 0.34 -9.38
CA HIS A 76 5.02 0.40 -8.03
C HIS A 76 4.72 -0.86 -7.19
N LEU A 77 3.53 -1.45 -7.33
CA LEU A 77 3.18 -2.71 -6.67
C LEU A 77 3.99 -3.88 -7.23
N VAL A 78 4.29 -3.89 -8.53
CA VAL A 78 5.18 -4.90 -9.12
C VAL A 78 6.61 -4.73 -8.60
N GLU A 79 7.08 -3.49 -8.50
CA GLU A 79 8.39 -3.20 -7.95
C GLU A 79 8.50 -3.68 -6.50
N ALA A 80 7.53 -3.36 -5.64
CA ALA A 80 7.62 -3.71 -4.23
C ALA A 80 7.34 -5.19 -3.91
N TYR A 81 6.43 -5.84 -4.64
CA TYR A 81 5.89 -7.16 -4.28
C TYR A 81 6.09 -8.25 -5.34
N GLY A 82 6.71 -7.92 -6.48
CA GLY A 82 6.92 -8.84 -7.58
C GLY A 82 5.73 -8.94 -8.54
N ALA A 83 5.69 -9.98 -9.35
CA ALA A 83 4.74 -10.09 -10.46
C ALA A 83 3.27 -9.90 -10.03
N ARG A 84 2.52 -9.13 -10.84
CA ARG A 84 1.07 -8.93 -10.66
C ARG A 84 0.36 -10.29 -10.62
N PRO A 85 -0.43 -10.60 -9.57
CA PRO A 85 -1.23 -11.82 -9.54
C PRO A 85 -2.21 -11.88 -10.71
N ALA A 86 -2.48 -13.09 -11.20
CA ALA A 86 -3.41 -13.31 -12.31
C ALA A 86 -4.78 -12.67 -12.01
N ARG A 87 -5.45 -12.10 -13.02
CA ARG A 87 -6.81 -11.55 -12.90
C ARG A 87 -7.02 -10.59 -11.72
N CYS A 88 -6.01 -9.83 -11.34
CA CYS A 88 -6.08 -8.81 -10.29
C CYS A 88 -5.85 -7.43 -10.87
N HIS A 89 -6.39 -6.36 -10.28
CA HIS A 89 -6.09 -4.96 -10.61
C HIS A 89 -5.44 -4.24 -9.43
N ALA A 90 -4.64 -3.21 -9.72
CA ALA A 90 -4.11 -2.32 -8.71
C ALA A 90 -5.26 -1.48 -8.15
N HIS A 91 -5.37 -1.44 -6.83
CA HIS A 91 -6.40 -0.71 -6.11
C HIS A 91 -5.77 0.29 -5.16
N ALA A 92 -6.11 1.58 -5.31
CA ALA A 92 -5.76 2.60 -4.34
C ALA A 92 -6.73 2.55 -3.14
N ILE A 93 -6.20 2.36 -1.93
CA ILE A 93 -6.97 2.30 -0.68
C ILE A 93 -7.70 3.64 -0.48
N VAL A 94 -6.95 4.75 -0.49
CA VAL A 94 -7.49 6.11 -0.53
C VAL A 94 -7.59 6.55 -1.99
N ALA A 95 -8.82 6.78 -2.45
CA ALA A 95 -9.07 7.20 -3.83
C ALA A 95 -8.71 8.66 -4.09
N GLY A 96 -8.08 8.95 -5.23
CA GLY A 96 -7.64 10.30 -5.62
C GLY A 96 -8.76 11.33 -5.86
N LYS A 97 -9.95 10.89 -6.28
CA LYS A 97 -11.07 11.81 -6.67
C LYS A 97 -12.35 11.68 -5.86
N HIS A 98 -12.45 10.71 -4.96
CA HIS A 98 -13.72 10.48 -4.27
C HIS A 98 -13.95 11.52 -3.16
N LYS A 99 -15.15 12.10 -3.07
CA LYS A 99 -15.48 13.13 -2.08
C LYS A 99 -15.26 12.68 -0.63
N LEU A 100 -15.59 11.43 -0.31
CA LEU A 100 -15.39 10.85 1.03
C LEU A 100 -13.92 10.52 1.34
N ALA A 101 -13.02 10.62 0.36
CA ALA A 101 -11.59 10.46 0.55
C ALA A 101 -10.87 11.79 0.81
N ALA A 102 -11.56 12.94 0.71
CA ALA A 102 -10.93 14.26 0.77
C ALA A 102 -10.12 14.49 2.06
N GLU A 103 -10.65 14.08 3.21
CA GLU A 103 -9.95 14.18 4.50
C GLU A 103 -8.65 13.36 4.51
N LEU A 104 -8.70 12.10 4.05
CA LEU A 104 -7.52 11.24 4.00
C LEU A 104 -6.50 11.70 2.96
N ARG A 105 -6.95 12.27 1.83
CA ARG A 105 -6.06 12.90 0.85
C ARG A 105 -5.32 14.09 1.44
N LEU A 106 -5.97 14.91 2.28
CA LEU A 106 -5.30 16.00 3.00
C LEU A 106 -4.23 15.44 3.95
N MET A 107 -4.53 14.39 4.71
CA MET A 107 -3.56 13.75 5.60
C MET A 107 -2.35 13.20 4.82
N MET A 108 -2.59 12.44 3.75
CA MET A 108 -1.55 11.93 2.85
C MET A 108 -0.70 13.08 2.28
N ALA A 109 -1.33 14.14 1.79
CA ALA A 109 -0.65 15.29 1.22
C ALA A 109 0.23 16.04 2.24
N LYS A 110 -0.24 16.19 3.49
CA LYS A 110 0.56 16.74 4.60
C LYS A 110 1.77 15.87 4.92
N MET A 111 1.64 14.55 4.76
CA MET A 111 2.71 13.57 4.97
C MET A 111 3.56 13.30 3.72
N LYS A 112 3.32 14.02 2.62
CA LYS A 112 4.01 13.81 1.32
C LYS A 112 3.87 12.39 0.76
N ILE A 113 2.74 11.73 1.01
CA ILE A 113 2.40 10.43 0.45
C ILE A 113 1.58 10.68 -0.82
N GLY A 114 2.10 10.24 -1.97
CA GLY A 114 1.39 10.34 -3.25
C GLY A 114 0.21 9.36 -3.33
N ILE A 115 -0.76 9.65 -4.19
CA ILE A 115 -1.95 8.79 -4.36
C ILE A 115 -1.59 7.40 -4.87
N ASP A 116 -0.58 7.30 -5.73
CA ASP A 116 -0.10 6.02 -6.27
C ASP A 116 1.14 5.52 -5.53
N ASP A 117 1.40 5.98 -4.30
CA ASP A 117 2.44 5.37 -3.46
C ASP A 117 2.06 3.91 -3.18
N VAL A 118 3.04 3.02 -3.23
CA VAL A 118 2.85 1.59 -3.02
C VAL A 118 2.10 1.29 -1.71
N ASP A 119 2.36 2.06 -0.64
CA ASP A 119 1.71 1.87 0.64
C ASP A 119 0.20 2.13 0.58
N ASN A 120 -0.25 3.02 -0.32
CA ASN A 120 -1.68 3.27 -0.56
C ASN A 120 -2.30 2.25 -1.53
N GLY A 121 -1.57 1.19 -1.89
CA GLY A 121 -1.96 0.24 -2.93
C GLY A 121 -2.11 -1.19 -2.45
N CYS A 122 -2.95 -1.94 -3.16
CA CYS A 122 -2.98 -3.40 -3.07
C CYS A 122 -3.45 -4.03 -4.39
N TRP A 123 -3.20 -5.33 -4.53
CA TRP A 123 -3.82 -6.13 -5.59
C TRP A 123 -5.17 -6.66 -5.12
N LEU A 124 -6.22 -6.45 -5.92
CA LEU A 124 -7.54 -7.05 -5.73
C LEU A 124 -8.00 -7.78 -6.98
N PRO A 125 -8.79 -8.87 -6.86
CA PRO A 125 -9.43 -9.55 -8.00
C PRO A 125 -10.14 -8.55 -8.92
N GLU A 126 -9.92 -8.63 -10.23
CA GLU A 126 -10.31 -7.58 -11.18
C GLU A 126 -11.84 -7.32 -11.21
N ASN A 127 -12.65 -8.35 -10.97
CA ASN A 127 -14.12 -8.32 -10.99
C ASN A 127 -14.70 -9.51 -10.21
N THR A 128 -16.04 -9.57 -10.11
CA THR A 128 -16.74 -10.66 -9.42
C THR A 128 -16.45 -12.04 -10.02
N ALA A 129 -16.24 -12.15 -11.34
CA ALA A 129 -15.92 -13.43 -11.98
C ALA A 129 -14.48 -13.91 -11.70
N ALA A 130 -13.64 -13.06 -11.09
CA ALA A 130 -12.31 -13.41 -10.59
C ALA A 130 -12.34 -13.74 -9.09
N THR A 131 -13.52 -13.75 -8.46
CA THR A 131 -13.71 -14.16 -7.06
C THR A 131 -14.44 -15.50 -6.98
N PRO A 132 -14.08 -16.41 -6.05
CA PRO A 132 -12.89 -16.32 -5.19
C PRO A 132 -11.59 -16.44 -6.02
N HIS A 133 -10.59 -15.63 -5.67
CA HIS A 133 -9.31 -15.66 -6.36
C HIS A 133 -8.41 -16.77 -5.79
N PRO A 134 -7.73 -17.59 -6.60
CA PRO A 134 -6.95 -18.73 -6.10
C PRO A 134 -5.90 -18.38 -5.04
N ALA A 135 -5.19 -17.25 -5.20
CA ALA A 135 -4.17 -16.81 -4.23
C ALA A 135 -4.72 -15.89 -3.12
N MET A 136 -5.94 -15.38 -3.27
CA MET A 136 -6.57 -14.41 -2.35
C MET A 136 -8.07 -14.70 -2.22
N PRO A 137 -8.45 -15.88 -1.69
CA PRO A 137 -9.82 -16.40 -1.80
C PRO A 137 -10.86 -15.55 -1.06
N LYS A 138 -10.41 -14.75 -0.07
CA LYS A 138 -11.26 -13.86 0.72
C LYS A 138 -11.23 -12.40 0.25
N ALA A 139 -10.48 -12.08 -0.81
CA ALA A 139 -10.41 -10.71 -1.30
C ALA A 139 -11.72 -10.31 -2.02
N PRO A 140 -12.23 -9.09 -1.77
CA PRO A 140 -13.35 -8.56 -2.52
C PRO A 140 -12.93 -8.26 -3.97
N PRO A 141 -13.85 -8.22 -4.93
CA PRO A 141 -13.52 -7.72 -6.26
C PRO A 141 -13.14 -6.23 -6.18
N HIS A 142 -12.23 -5.80 -7.05
CA HIS A 142 -11.77 -4.41 -7.19
C HIS A 142 -12.95 -3.47 -7.41
N SER A 143 -13.95 -3.92 -8.18
CA SER A 143 -15.15 -3.14 -8.44
C SER A 143 -15.99 -2.91 -7.17
N ARG A 144 -16.51 -1.69 -7.04
CA ARG A 144 -17.59 -1.33 -6.08
C ARG A 144 -17.21 -1.34 -4.59
N ILE A 145 -15.93 -1.27 -4.25
CA ILE A 145 -15.49 -1.17 -2.84
C ILE A 145 -15.53 0.25 -2.28
N HIS A 146 -15.29 1.28 -3.10
CA HIS A 146 -15.35 2.69 -2.70
C HIS A 146 -16.78 3.19 -2.43
N ARG A 147 -17.37 2.70 -1.35
CA ARG A 147 -18.71 3.05 -0.86
C ARG A 147 -18.63 3.72 0.51
N HIS A 148 -19.77 4.18 0.99
CA HIS A 148 -19.88 4.86 2.28
C HIS A 148 -19.23 4.07 3.44
N ASN A 149 -19.59 2.80 3.63
CA ASN A 149 -19.08 2.00 4.74
C ASN A 149 -17.58 1.72 4.65
N TYR A 150 -17.07 1.53 3.43
CA TYR A 150 -15.62 1.44 3.19
C TYR A 150 -14.90 2.72 3.62
N TYR A 151 -15.40 3.89 3.22
CA TYR A 151 -14.82 5.15 3.66
C TYR A 151 -14.92 5.36 5.17
N SER A 152 -16.04 5.01 5.80
CA SER A 152 -16.17 5.05 7.26
C SER A 152 -15.12 4.18 7.94
N TRP A 153 -14.87 2.98 7.41
CA TRP A 153 -13.87 2.04 7.94
C TRP A 153 -12.43 2.51 7.76
N ILE A 154 -12.02 2.94 6.56
CA ILE A 154 -10.64 3.42 6.37
C ILE A 154 -10.40 4.74 7.12
N ASN A 155 -11.42 5.61 7.26
CA ASN A 155 -11.32 6.82 8.08
C ASN A 155 -11.13 6.49 9.56
N SER A 156 -11.89 5.54 10.13
CA SER A 156 -11.74 5.19 11.55
C SER A 156 -10.36 4.62 11.88
N ARG A 157 -9.70 4.00 10.90
CA ARG A 157 -8.34 3.47 11.04
C ARG A 157 -7.24 4.51 10.81
N LEU A 158 -7.39 5.34 9.78
CA LEU A 158 -6.32 6.24 9.34
C LEU A 158 -6.32 7.61 10.06
N ARG A 159 -7.48 8.10 10.52
CA ARG A 159 -7.57 9.41 11.21
C ARG A 159 -6.68 9.51 12.46
N PRO A 160 -6.56 8.48 13.32
CA PRO A 160 -5.66 8.53 14.47
C PRO A 160 -4.16 8.54 14.10
N ALA A 161 -3.81 8.18 12.86
CA ALA A 161 -2.42 8.00 12.43
C ALA A 161 -1.80 9.29 11.89
N TYR A 162 -1.65 10.32 12.74
CA TYR A 162 -1.10 11.63 12.34
C TYR A 162 0.41 11.65 12.01
N GLN A 163 1.12 10.54 12.24
CA GLN A 163 2.54 10.40 11.90
C GLN A 163 2.69 9.58 10.62
N ALA A 164 3.53 10.04 9.68
CA ALA A 164 3.69 9.41 8.36
C ALA A 164 4.00 7.91 8.44
N ILE A 165 4.89 7.50 9.36
CA ILE A 165 5.24 6.08 9.58
C ILE A 165 4.00 5.28 9.99
N LYS A 166 3.25 5.75 11.00
CA LYS A 166 2.04 5.07 11.47
C LYS A 166 0.97 5.01 10.39
N PHE A 167 0.83 6.08 9.59
CA PHE A 167 -0.13 6.14 8.49
C PHE A 167 0.18 5.10 7.42
N ARG A 168 1.45 5.03 6.96
CA ARG A 168 1.93 4.01 6.01
C ARG A 168 1.73 2.59 6.54
N GLN A 169 2.09 2.34 7.80
CA GLN A 169 1.85 1.04 8.44
C GLN A 169 0.36 0.67 8.48
N THR A 170 -0.51 1.66 8.73
CA THR A 170 -1.96 1.45 8.78
C THR A 170 -2.52 1.18 7.39
N LEU A 171 -2.04 1.87 6.34
CA LEU A 171 -2.39 1.54 4.96
C LEU A 171 -1.97 0.12 4.60
N ASN A 172 -0.75 -0.29 4.96
CA ASN A 172 -0.27 -1.65 4.74
C ASN A 172 -1.11 -2.70 5.48
N LEU A 173 -1.55 -2.42 6.72
CA LEU A 173 -2.48 -3.29 7.43
C LEU A 173 -3.84 -3.38 6.71
N ILE A 174 -4.38 -2.25 6.24
CA ILE A 174 -5.63 -2.22 5.47
C ILE A 174 -5.48 -3.06 4.18
N SER A 175 -4.39 -2.90 3.44
CA SER A 175 -4.04 -3.71 2.25
C SER A 175 -4.13 -5.22 2.56
N ARG A 176 -3.48 -5.67 3.64
CA ARG A 176 -3.51 -7.09 4.06
C ARG A 176 -4.91 -7.54 4.46
N MET A 177 -5.67 -6.70 5.17
CA MET A 177 -7.07 -7.01 5.54
C MET A 177 -7.97 -7.15 4.31
N MET A 178 -7.73 -6.34 3.28
CA MET A 178 -8.46 -6.42 2.01
C MET A 178 -8.11 -7.68 1.23
N GLN A 179 -6.83 -8.07 1.18
CA GLN A 179 -6.36 -9.24 0.42
C GLN A 179 -6.70 -10.58 1.08
N TYR A 180 -6.60 -10.66 2.41
CA TYR A 180 -6.67 -11.94 3.14
C TYR A 180 -7.91 -12.09 4.03
N GLY A 181 -8.87 -11.18 3.92
CA GLY A 181 -10.17 -11.32 4.59
C GLY A 181 -10.16 -10.96 6.07
N GLY A 182 -9.76 -9.73 6.38
CA GLY A 182 -9.84 -9.13 7.72
C GLY A 182 -10.78 -7.92 7.81
N MET A 183 -11.37 -7.47 6.70
CA MET A 183 -12.30 -6.34 6.72
C MET A 183 -13.56 -6.68 7.55
N PRO A 184 -14.09 -5.73 8.33
CA PRO A 184 -15.40 -5.90 8.95
C PRO A 184 -16.47 -6.17 7.89
N GLU A 185 -17.42 -7.07 8.18
CA GLU A 185 -18.52 -7.40 7.26
C GLU A 185 -19.32 -6.15 6.83
N SER A 186 -19.44 -5.18 7.73
CA SER A 186 -20.11 -3.91 7.51
C SER A 186 -19.58 -3.12 6.31
N VAL A 187 -18.32 -3.32 5.92
CA VAL A 187 -17.68 -2.65 4.77
C VAL A 187 -18.42 -2.95 3.46
N MET A 188 -18.91 -4.18 3.29
CA MET A 188 -19.56 -4.62 2.05
C MET A 188 -21.09 -4.47 2.07
N LEU A 189 -21.66 -4.11 3.23
CA LEU A 189 -23.10 -3.88 3.38
C LEU A 189 -23.58 -2.62 2.64
N LYS A 190 -24.89 -2.54 2.39
CA LYS A 190 -25.51 -1.33 1.84
C LYS A 190 -25.48 -0.21 2.90
N LYS A 191 -25.59 1.04 2.45
CA LYS A 191 -25.72 2.17 3.39
C LYS A 191 -27.02 2.01 4.17
N GLY A 192 -26.96 2.06 5.51
CA GLY A 192 -28.13 2.00 6.39
C GLY A 192 -28.59 0.60 6.80
N SER A 193 -28.01 -0.47 6.24
CA SER A 193 -28.16 -1.81 6.84
C SER A 193 -27.25 -1.88 8.07
N ALA A 194 -27.85 -2.07 9.25
CA ALA A 194 -27.12 -2.28 10.50
C ALA A 194 -26.16 -3.47 10.37
N SER A 195 -24.98 -3.38 11.00
CA SER A 195 -24.19 -4.59 11.27
C SER A 195 -25.07 -5.57 12.04
N PRO A 196 -24.98 -6.89 11.79
CA PRO A 196 -25.38 -7.86 12.79
C PRO A 196 -24.67 -7.45 14.08
N LYS A 197 -25.42 -7.21 15.16
CA LYS A 197 -24.84 -6.92 16.46
C LYS A 197 -23.81 -8.01 16.74
N GLU A 198 -22.58 -7.61 17.08
CA GLU A 198 -21.60 -8.54 17.62
C GLU A 198 -22.26 -9.20 18.84
N ALA A 199 -22.61 -10.48 18.69
CA ALA A 199 -23.13 -11.29 19.76
C ALA A 199 -21.91 -11.73 20.59
N ILE A 200 -21.58 -10.94 21.60
CA ILE A 200 -20.87 -11.37 22.82
C ILE A 200 -21.53 -10.65 24.00
#